data_AF-A0A7C7NWZ4-F1
#
_entry.id   AF-A0A7C7NWZ4-F1
#
_cell.length_a   1.000
_cell.length_b   1.000
_cell.length_c   1.000
_cell.angle_alpha   90.00
_cell.angle_beta   90.00
_cell.angle_gamma   90.00
#
_symmetry.space_group_name_H-M   'P 1'
#
loop_
_entity.id
_entity.type
_entity.pdbx_description
1 polymer ?
#
loop_
_entity_poly.entity_id
_entity_poly.type
_entity_poly.pdbx_seq_one_letter_code
_entity_poly.pdbx_strand_id
1 'polypeptide(L)'
;AAYATFVSMASLGLLRIVEVNYYIKILPFSLKLMKPVFSGGIMILVLSLLKPIVMPMHTVTSLIIITLVGLLTYFAILWLLKFDDDDREIWSGIIMITKKK
;
A
#
# COMPACT_ATOMS: atom_id res chain seq x y z
N ALA A 1 -4.22 -26.23 2.32
CA ALA A 1 -5.42 -25.35 2.36
C ALA A 1 -5.10 -23.92 1.87
N ALA A 2 -4.23 -23.15 2.55
CA ALA A 2 -3.95 -21.76 2.20
C ALA A 2 -3.53 -21.51 0.73
N TYR A 3 -2.63 -22.35 0.18
CA TYR A 3 -2.22 -22.23 -1.23
C TYR A 3 -3.36 -22.47 -2.22
N ALA A 4 -4.26 -23.40 -1.94
CA ALA A 4 -5.43 -23.65 -2.81
C ALA A 4 -6.41 -22.47 -2.80
N THR A 5 -6.63 -21.87 -1.62
CA THR A 5 -7.45 -20.65 -1.49
C THR A 5 -6.81 -19.48 -2.23
N PHE A 6 -5.49 -19.31 -2.12
CA PHE A 6 -4.77 -18.27 -2.86
C PHE A 6 -4.93 -18.44 -4.37
N VAL A 7 -4.71 -19.64 -4.89
CA VAL A 7 -4.86 -19.94 -6.32
C VAL A 7 -6.31 -19.73 -6.78
N SER A 8 -7.29 -20.16 -5.99
CA SER A 8 -8.72 -19.96 -6.30
C SER A 8 -9.06 -18.46 -6.36
N MET A 9 -8.68 -17.68 -5.34
CA MET A 9 -8.91 -16.23 -5.32
C MET A 9 -8.17 -15.50 -6.45
N ALA A 10 -6.94 -15.91 -6.76
CA ALA A 10 -6.17 -15.35 -7.88
C ALA A 10 -6.86 -15.63 -9.24
N SER A 11 -7.34 -16.85 -9.45
CA SER A 11 -8.05 -17.22 -10.68
C SER A 11 -9.36 -16.43 -10.84
N LEU A 12 -10.15 -16.29 -9.77
CA LEU A 12 -11.37 -15.48 -9.77
C LEU A 12 -11.08 -14.00 -10.05
N GLY A 13 -9.99 -13.47 -9.47
CA GLY A 13 -9.54 -12.11 -9.73
C GLY A 13 -9.19 -11.89 -11.20
N LEU A 14 -8.45 -12.82 -11.81
CA LEU A 14 -8.09 -12.76 -13.24
C LEU A 14 -9.31 -12.82 -14.16
N LEU A 15 -10.24 -13.74 -13.89
CA LEU A 15 -11.50 -13.85 -14.65
C LEU A 15 -12.28 -12.53 -14.60
N ARG A 16 -12.40 -11.92 -13.42
CA ARG A 16 -13.11 -10.64 -13.25
C ARG A 16 -12.46 -9.50 -14.05
N ILE A 17 -11.14 -9.47 -14.19
CA ILE A 17 -10.45 -8.46 -15.03
C ILE A 17 -10.88 -8.61 -16.49
N VAL A 18 -10.91 -9.84 -17.00
CA VAL A 18 -11.32 -10.13 -18.39
C VAL A 18 -12.81 -9.80 -18.59
N GLU A 19 -13.68 -10.22 -17.68
CA GLU A 19 -15.12 -9.95 -17.73
C GLU A 19 -15.42 -8.45 -17.74
N VAL A 20 -14.84 -7.68 -16.82
CA VAL A 20 -15.07 -6.24 -16.73
C VAL A 20 -14.55 -5.53 -17.98
N ASN A 21 -13.40 -5.94 -18.52
CA ASN A 21 -12.88 -5.38 -19.75
C ASN A 21 -13.78 -5.71 -20.96
N TYR A 22 -14.26 -6.95 -21.06
CA TYR A 22 -15.08 -7.41 -22.18
C TYR A 22 -16.50 -6.84 -22.16
N TYR A 23 -17.17 -6.88 -21.01
CA TYR A 23 -18.57 -6.46 -20.87
C TYR A 23 -18.75 -4.97 -20.59
N ILE A 24 -17.88 -4.37 -19.75
CA ILE A 24 -18.03 -2.99 -19.26
C ILE A 24 -17.05 -2.03 -19.97
N LYS A 25 -16.03 -2.57 -20.68
CA LYS A 25 -14.99 -1.80 -21.40
C LYS A 25 -14.21 -0.79 -20.54
N ILE A 26 -14.23 -0.97 -19.22
CA ILE A 26 -13.39 -0.21 -18.30
C ILE A 26 -12.15 -1.02 -17.97
N LEU A 27 -11.00 -0.35 -17.87
CA LEU A 27 -9.80 -0.94 -17.28
C LEU A 27 -9.90 -0.80 -15.75
N PRO A 28 -10.13 -1.88 -14.99
CA PRO A 28 -10.31 -1.80 -13.55
C PRO A 28 -9.03 -1.43 -12.80
N PHE A 29 -7.86 -1.68 -13.39
CA PHE A 29 -6.57 -1.31 -12.82
C PHE A 29 -6.07 0.01 -13.44
N SER A 30 -6.29 1.11 -12.72
CA SER A 30 -5.61 2.37 -13.02
C SER A 30 -4.27 2.46 -12.28
N LEU A 31 -3.33 3.24 -12.82
CA LEU A 31 -2.04 3.50 -12.16
C LEU A 31 -2.23 4.07 -10.73
N LYS A 32 -3.34 4.76 -10.48
CA LYS A 32 -3.70 5.26 -9.14
C LYS A 32 -3.92 4.12 -8.12
N LEU A 33 -4.45 2.97 -8.54
CA LEU A 33 -4.67 1.80 -7.68
C LEU A 33 -3.41 0.97 -7.45
N MET A 34 -2.36 1.16 -8.25
CA MET A 34 -1.08 0.45 -8.07
C MET A 34 -0.15 1.09 -7.04
N LYS A 35 -0.41 2.34 -6.63
CA LYS A 35 0.36 3.07 -5.59
C LYS A 35 0.62 2.25 -4.30
N PRO A 36 -0.36 1.55 -3.70
CA PRO A 36 -0.10 0.70 -2.53
C PRO A 36 0.81 -0.49 -2.83
N VAL A 37 0.75 -1.06 -4.04
CA VAL A 37 1.63 -2.16 -4.46
C VAL A 37 3.09 -1.69 -4.55
N PHE A 38 3.33 -0.50 -5.13
CA PHE A 38 4.66 0.11 -5.15
C PHE A 38 5.17 0.45 -3.74
N SER A 39 4.30 0.99 -2.88
CA SER A 39 4.64 1.31 -1.48
C SER A 39 5.04 0.05 -0.70
N GLY A 40 4.29 -1.05 -0.91
CA GLY A 40 4.61 -2.35 -0.34
C GLY A 40 5.93 -2.93 -0.85
N GLY A 41 6.22 -2.78 -2.16
CA GLY A 41 7.50 -3.20 -2.74
C GLY A 41 8.70 -2.49 -2.11
N ILE A 42 8.63 -1.18 -1.94
CA ILE A 42 9.71 -0.41 -1.30
C ILE A 42 9.82 -0.75 0.19
N MET A 43 8.71 -0.95 0.89
CA MET A 43 8.72 -1.43 2.28
C MET A 43 9.50 -2.74 2.43
N ILE A 44 9.31 -3.71 1.51
CA ILE A 44 10.06 -4.98 1.53
C ILE A 44 11.56 -4.75 1.38
N LEU A 45 11.98 -3.83 0.51
CA LEU A 45 13.40 -3.47 0.35
C LEU A 45 13.98 -2.88 1.63
N VAL A 46 13.27 -1.93 2.26
CA VAL A 46 13.70 -1.30 3.52
C VAL A 46 13.81 -2.34 4.64
N LEU A 47 12.83 -3.23 4.77
CA LEU A 47 12.88 -4.30 5.77
C LEU A 47 14.00 -5.31 5.50
N SER A 48 14.31 -5.59 4.23
CA SER A 48 15.42 -6.46 3.86
C SER A 48 16.78 -5.87 4.25
N LEU A 49 16.94 -4.54 4.15
CA LEU A 49 18.13 -3.82 4.62
C LEU A 49 18.22 -3.75 6.14
N LEU A 50 17.07 -3.73 6.83
CA LEU A 50 17.00 -3.71 8.30
C LEU A 50 17.26 -5.10 8.93
N LYS A 51 17.02 -6.17 8.17
CA LYS A 51 17.18 -7.58 8.59
C LYS A 51 18.51 -7.87 9.32
N PRO A 52 19.71 -7.53 8.80
CA PRO A 52 20.98 -7.84 9.48
C PRO A 52 21.14 -7.14 10.84
N ILE A 53 20.52 -5.97 11.03
CA ILE A 53 20.62 -5.20 12.28
C ILE A 53 19.70 -5.80 13.35
N VAL A 54 18.56 -6.34 12.93
CA VAL A 54 17.50 -6.78 13.83
C VAL A 54 17.59 -8.29 14.18
N MET A 55 18.21 -9.11 13.32
CA MET A 55 18.45 -10.53 13.60
C MET A 55 19.25 -10.86 14.88
N PRO A 56 20.28 -10.10 15.31
CA PRO A 56 20.99 -10.38 16.55
C PRO A 56 20.19 -9.97 17.82
N MET A 57 19.02 -9.34 17.69
CA MET A 57 18.20 -8.92 18.81
C MET A 57 17.27 -10.03 19.31
N HIS A 58 16.78 -9.91 20.54
CA HIS A 58 15.73 -10.79 21.07
C HIS A 58 14.46 -10.77 20.20
N THR A 59 13.85 -11.94 20.01
CA THR A 59 12.71 -12.19 19.10
C THR A 59 11.53 -11.22 19.28
N VAL A 60 11.20 -10.85 20.52
CA VAL A 60 10.08 -9.93 20.77
C VAL A 60 10.44 -8.50 20.33
N THR A 61 11.65 -8.06 20.67
CA THR A 61 12.16 -6.73 20.32
C THR A 61 12.30 -6.57 18.81
N SER A 62 12.80 -7.61 18.13
CA SER A 62 12.94 -7.60 16.68
C SER A 62 11.59 -7.50 15.96
N LEU A 63 10.58 -8.24 16.42
CA LEU A 63 9.23 -8.17 15.86
C LEU A 63 8.59 -6.79 16.02
N ILE A 64 8.72 -6.17 17.20
CA ILE A 64 8.19 -4.83 17.47
C ILE A 64 8.84 -3.80 16.54
N ILE A 65 10.17 -3.84 16.41
CA ILE A 65 10.93 -2.92 15.55
C ILE A 65 10.54 -3.11 14.09
N ILE A 66 10.52 -4.35 13.58
CA ILE A 66 10.16 -4.64 12.19
C ILE A 66 8.73 -4.19 11.89
N THR A 67 7.80 -4.43 12.81
CA THR A 67 6.39 -4.03 12.64
C THR A 67 6.25 -2.51 12.60
N LEU A 68 6.88 -1.79 13.53
CA LEU A 68 6.85 -0.33 13.57
C LEU A 68 7.51 0.28 12.35
N VAL A 69 8.72 -0.17 12.01
CA VAL A 69 9.46 0.33 10.85
C VAL A 69 8.72 0.02 9.55
N GLY A 70 8.15 -1.18 9.42
CA GLY A 70 7.35 -1.57 8.26
C GLY A 70 6.12 -0.67 8.06
N LEU A 71 5.33 -0.47 9.12
CA LEU A 71 4.16 0.41 9.10
C LEU A 71 4.56 1.85 8.75
N LEU A 72 5.53 2.42 9.45
CA LEU A 72 5.98 3.79 9.21
C LEU A 72 6.48 3.97 7.77
N THR A 73 7.28 3.03 7.28
CA THR A 73 7.82 3.07 5.92
C THR A 73 6.71 2.96 4.88
N TYR A 74 5.77 2.03 5.06
CA TYR A 74 4.64 1.88 4.15
C TYR A 74 3.77 3.12 4.10
N PHE A 75 3.37 3.66 5.26
CA PHE A 75 2.56 4.88 5.32
C PHE A 75 3.31 6.11 4.80
N ALA A 76 4.61 6.25 5.10
CA ALA A 76 5.41 7.37 4.61
C ALA A 76 5.54 7.36 3.08
N ILE A 77 5.81 6.19 2.49
CA ILE A 77 5.94 6.05 1.03
C ILE A 77 4.59 6.18 0.35
N LEU A 78 3.54 5.61 0.94
CA LEU A 78 2.19 5.78 0.43
C LEU A 78 1.80 7.25 0.47
N TRP A 79 2.11 7.98 1.55
CA TRP A 79 1.91 9.42 1.63
C TRP A 79 2.72 10.19 0.57
N LEU A 80 3.98 9.81 0.35
CA LEU A 80 4.83 10.40 -0.69
C LEU A 80 4.29 10.17 -2.12
N LEU A 81 3.71 9.00 -2.39
CA LEU A 81 3.04 8.67 -3.66
C LEU A 81 1.61 9.25 -3.78
N LYS A 82 1.03 9.71 -2.67
CA LYS A 82 -0.37 10.19 -2.55
C LYS A 82 -0.49 11.72 -2.52
N PHE A 83 0.57 12.49 -2.80
CA PHE A 83 0.37 13.89 -3.21
C PHE A 83 -0.25 13.95 -4.64
N ASP A 84 -1.49 13.48 -4.75
CA ASP A 84 -2.37 13.66 -5.90
C ASP A 84 -3.46 14.68 -5.51
N ASP A 85 -4.11 15.30 -6.50
CA ASP A 85 -4.94 16.51 -6.33
C ASP A 85 -6.07 16.39 -5.27
N ASP A 86 -6.55 15.19 -4.94
CA ASP A 86 -7.58 14.97 -3.91
C ASP A 86 -7.10 15.37 -2.49
N ASP A 87 -5.81 15.18 -2.18
CA ASP A 87 -5.27 15.55 -0.86
C ASP A 87 -5.06 17.07 -0.73
N ARG A 88 -4.92 17.78 -1.87
CA ARG A 88 -4.95 19.25 -1.91
C ARG A 88 -6.33 19.80 -1.59
N GLU A 89 -7.40 19.10 -1.96
CA GLU A 89 -8.77 19.52 -1.67
C GLU A 89 -9.10 19.40 -0.17
N ILE A 90 -8.60 18.36 0.50
CA ILE A 90 -8.70 18.23 1.96
C ILE A 90 -7.92 19.34 2.66
N TRP A 91 -6.68 19.62 2.23
CA TRP A 91 -5.88 20.70 2.78
C TRP A 91 -6.48 22.09 2.51
N SER A 92 -7.02 22.32 1.31
CA SER A 92 -7.69 23.58 0.98
C SER A 92 -8.96 23.76 1.82
N GLY A 93 -9.73 22.68 2.06
CA GLY A 93 -10.87 22.66 2.96
C GLY A 93 -10.51 23.01 4.40
N ILE A 94 -9.42 22.44 4.93
CA ILE A 94 -8.91 22.76 6.26
C ILE A 94 -8.45 24.22 6.34
N ILE A 95 -7.69 24.70 5.35
CA ILE A 95 -7.23 26.09 5.27
C ILE A 95 -8.43 27.07 5.18
N MET A 96 -9.47 26.73 4.41
CA MET A 96 -10.70 27.52 4.29
C MET A 96 -11.45 27.64 5.62
N ILE A 97 -11.53 26.55 6.40
CA ILE A 97 -12.16 26.57 7.72
C ILE A 97 -11.32 27.37 8.73
N THR A 98 -9.99 27.25 8.67
CA THR A 98 -9.08 27.97 9.57
C THR A 98 -8.97 29.47 9.25
N LYS A 99 -9.04 29.89 7.97
CA LYS A 99 -9.00 31.30 7.55
C LYS A 99 -10.31 32.06 7.76
N LYS A 100 -11.40 31.41 8.17
CA LYS A 100 -12.71 32.04 8.37
C LYS A 100 -12.92 32.65 9.76
N LYS A 101 -11.86 32.73 10.57
CA LYS A 101 -11.78 33.50 11.82
C LYS A 101 -10.85 34.69 11.63
#